data_AF-A0A644ZE92-F1
#
_entry.id   AF-A0A644ZE92-F1
#
_cell.length_a   1.000
_cell.length_b   1.000
_cell.length_c   1.000
_cell.angle_alpha   90.00
_cell.angle_beta   90.00
_cell.angle_gamma   90.00
#
_symmetry.space_group_name_H-M   'P 1'
#
loop_
_entity.id
_entity.type
_entity.pdbx_description
1 polymer ?
#
loop_
_entity_poly.entity_id
_entity_poly.type
_entity_poly.pdbx_seq_one_letter_code
_entity_poly.pdbx_strand_id
1 'polypeptide(L)'
;MEPELVHKSMFGDCKALSNYLRILLAAVGIESFYTEISTTNRDLFSDFPNTQRSNHAILMVPQERDSLWIECTNAFYPLGYIHQDISGHQAVIVSKDGGKLVRLPEAVDKKHRIQDSISVKINPDFSANIEIKSIRKMFESEHFLGFDQRASNEQTDFIREYIKLNHADISNYKVLYKREKEPSAEIKVSFKTNQYGNKTANRLFGPVNPTKIEFSIPESNTERVNPIKIGFTHNQTIITEFLIPDNIEIESVPKNIVYSNKFGSLVFNIEVGTKKITARIIININRGFYSKDDYNEFVKILKDIDNAYNSVICLKKK
;
A
#
# COMPACT_ATOMS: atom_id res chain seq x y z
N MET A 1 6.18 -26.97 18.82
CA MET A 1 7.53 -27.32 18.34
C MET A 1 8.50 -27.07 19.48
N GLU A 2 9.40 -28.01 19.76
CA GLU A 2 10.38 -27.83 20.85
C GLU A 2 11.36 -26.69 20.53
N PRO A 3 11.74 -25.86 21.52
CA PRO A 3 12.67 -24.73 21.32
C PRO A 3 14.01 -25.14 20.71
N GLU A 4 14.57 -26.31 21.08
CA GLU A 4 15.84 -26.76 20.49
C GLU A 4 15.72 -27.06 19.01
N LEU A 5 14.55 -27.51 18.54
CA LEU A 5 14.33 -27.78 17.13
C LEU A 5 14.25 -26.48 16.33
N VAL A 6 13.53 -25.47 16.84
CA VAL A 6 13.46 -24.13 16.24
C VAL A 6 14.86 -23.52 16.12
N HIS A 7 15.68 -23.63 17.17
CA HIS A 7 17.06 -23.15 17.15
C HIS A 7 17.91 -23.85 16.09
N LYS A 8 17.82 -25.19 15.98
CA LYS A 8 18.62 -25.97 15.03
C LYS A 8 18.17 -25.78 13.58
N SER A 9 16.87 -25.68 13.33
CA SER A 9 16.31 -25.56 11.99
C SER A 9 16.24 -24.12 11.49
N MET A 10 16.30 -23.14 12.41
CA MET A 10 16.00 -21.73 12.15
C MET A 10 14.62 -21.52 11.53
N PHE A 11 13.68 -22.43 11.83
CA PHE A 11 12.36 -22.49 11.20
C PHE A 11 11.26 -22.81 12.22
N GLY A 12 10.13 -22.14 12.09
CA GLY A 12 8.94 -22.37 12.90
C GLY A 12 7.77 -21.51 12.40
N ASP A 13 6.56 -21.86 12.82
CA ASP A 13 5.39 -20.99 12.62
C ASP A 13 5.38 -19.84 13.65
N CYS A 14 4.39 -18.97 13.57
CA CYS A 14 4.28 -17.82 14.48
C CYS A 14 4.19 -18.21 15.96
N LYS A 15 3.66 -19.39 16.28
CA LYS A 15 3.56 -19.88 17.66
C LYS A 15 4.92 -20.37 18.16
N ALA A 16 5.63 -21.15 17.33
CA ALA A 16 6.96 -21.66 17.63
C ALA A 16 7.98 -20.52 17.76
N LEU A 17 8.01 -19.58 16.80
CA LEU A 17 8.95 -18.46 16.81
C LEU A 17 8.67 -17.48 17.96
N SER A 18 7.40 -17.15 18.23
CA SER A 18 7.06 -16.29 19.38
C SER A 18 7.41 -16.94 20.71
N ASN A 19 7.14 -18.23 20.88
CA ASN A 19 7.52 -18.94 22.09
C ASN A 19 9.05 -19.07 22.23
N TYR A 20 9.76 -19.29 21.13
CA TYR A 20 11.21 -19.36 21.12
C TYR A 20 11.84 -18.03 21.57
N LEU A 21 11.41 -16.90 20.99
CA LEU A 21 11.90 -15.58 21.39
C LEU A 21 11.57 -15.27 22.86
N ARG A 22 10.36 -15.64 23.33
CA ARG A 22 9.98 -15.51 24.75
C ARG A 22 10.97 -16.20 25.69
N ILE A 23 11.40 -17.42 25.35
CA ILE A 23 12.36 -18.20 26.14
C ILE A 23 13.74 -17.54 26.11
N LEU A 24 14.19 -17.05 24.95
CA LEU A 24 15.46 -16.33 24.84
C LEU A 24 15.47 -15.05 25.68
N LEU A 25 14.39 -14.27 25.66
CA LEU A 25 14.25 -13.07 26.48
C LEU A 25 14.23 -13.41 27.98
N ALA A 26 13.51 -14.46 28.38
CA ALA A 26 13.49 -14.91 29.77
C ALA A 26 14.88 -15.34 30.27
N ALA A 27 15.69 -15.99 29.43
CA ALA A 27 17.05 -16.41 29.78
C ALA A 27 17.99 -15.23 30.08
N VAL A 28 17.70 -14.03 29.56
CA VAL A 28 18.44 -12.79 29.84
C VAL A 28 17.70 -11.85 30.79
N GLY A 29 16.65 -12.34 31.47
CA GLY A 29 15.91 -11.59 32.48
C GLY A 29 14.92 -10.56 31.92
N ILE A 30 14.59 -10.61 30.63
CA ILE A 30 13.58 -9.75 30.02
C ILE A 30 12.22 -10.46 30.08
N GLU A 31 11.29 -9.90 30.85
CA GLU A 31 9.92 -10.38 30.91
C GLU A 31 9.20 -10.18 29.57
N SER A 32 8.47 -11.19 29.12
CA SER A 32 7.68 -11.11 27.90
C SER A 32 6.51 -12.11 27.93
N PHE A 33 5.43 -11.76 27.25
CA PHE A 33 4.18 -12.50 27.25
C PHE A 33 3.81 -12.97 25.85
N TYR A 34 3.59 -14.28 25.75
CA TYR A 34 3.02 -14.87 24.55
C TYR A 34 1.64 -14.28 24.32
N THR A 35 1.37 -13.80 23.10
CA THR A 35 0.14 -13.08 22.80
C THR A 35 -0.52 -13.68 21.57
N GLU A 36 -1.76 -14.15 21.72
CA GLU A 36 -2.57 -14.60 20.60
C GLU A 36 -3.36 -13.45 19.99
N ILE A 37 -3.42 -13.41 18.66
CA ILE A 37 -4.07 -12.35 17.90
C ILE A 37 -4.63 -12.92 16.61
N SER A 38 -5.53 -12.19 15.95
CA SER A 38 -5.99 -12.52 14.61
C SER A 38 -5.46 -11.50 13.61
N THR A 39 -5.07 -11.94 12.42
CA THR A 39 -4.80 -11.08 11.26
C THR A 39 -6.05 -10.76 10.45
N THR A 40 -7.19 -11.35 10.80
CA THR A 40 -8.46 -11.22 10.05
C THR A 40 -9.59 -10.67 10.92
N ASN A 41 -9.68 -11.12 12.17
CA ASN A 41 -10.68 -10.69 13.14
C ASN A 41 -10.13 -9.57 14.02
N ARG A 42 -10.58 -8.34 13.79
CA ARG A 42 -10.20 -7.19 14.61
C ARG A 42 -10.66 -7.31 16.07
N ASP A 43 -11.76 -8.03 16.31
CA ASP A 43 -12.38 -8.20 17.63
C ASP A 43 -12.55 -9.69 17.98
N LEU A 44 -12.17 -10.04 19.20
CA LEU A 44 -12.30 -11.38 19.78
C LEU A 44 -13.54 -11.42 20.70
N PHE A 45 -14.02 -12.63 21.00
CA PHE A 45 -15.12 -12.79 21.95
C PHE A 45 -14.59 -12.64 23.38
N SER A 46 -15.14 -11.70 24.13
CA SER A 46 -14.74 -11.44 25.52
C SER A 46 -15.38 -12.41 26.52
N ASP A 47 -16.51 -13.02 26.14
CA ASP A 47 -17.36 -13.88 26.98
C ASP A 47 -17.27 -15.36 26.60
N PHE A 48 -16.54 -15.71 25.54
CA PHE A 48 -16.44 -17.09 25.06
C PHE A 48 -15.02 -17.44 24.59
N PRO A 49 -14.35 -18.44 25.20
CA PRO A 49 -13.04 -18.89 24.74
C PRO A 49 -13.17 -19.58 23.38
N ASN A 50 -12.47 -19.05 22.37
CA ASN A 50 -12.47 -19.61 21.02
C ASN A 50 -11.10 -19.48 20.35
N THR A 51 -10.37 -20.59 20.31
CA THR A 51 -9.03 -20.67 19.71
C THR A 51 -9.03 -20.57 18.18
N GLN A 52 -10.19 -20.71 17.52
CA GLN A 52 -10.33 -20.51 16.08
C GLN A 52 -10.50 -19.03 15.70
N ARG A 53 -10.67 -18.15 16.69
CA ARG A 53 -10.88 -16.71 16.45
C ARG A 53 -9.58 -15.93 16.38
N SER A 54 -8.49 -16.46 16.94
CA SER A 54 -7.10 -16.08 16.68
C SER A 54 -6.51 -16.98 15.58
N ASN A 55 -5.59 -16.45 14.78
CA ASN A 55 -4.85 -17.24 13.78
C ASN A 55 -3.35 -16.94 13.79
N HIS A 56 -2.90 -16.01 14.62
CA HIS A 56 -1.53 -15.52 14.68
C HIS A 56 -1.03 -15.40 16.12
N ALA A 57 0.28 -15.35 16.29
CA ALA A 57 0.91 -15.20 17.60
C ALA A 57 2.10 -14.25 17.50
N ILE A 58 2.18 -13.35 18.48
CA ILE A 58 3.22 -12.33 18.62
C ILE A 58 3.72 -12.32 20.07
N LEU A 59 4.65 -11.41 20.36
CA LEU A 59 5.15 -11.21 21.72
C LEU A 59 4.87 -9.80 22.22
N MET A 60 4.47 -9.69 23.49
CA MET A 60 4.36 -8.43 24.21
C MET A 60 5.47 -8.34 25.26
N VAL A 61 6.24 -7.26 25.25
CA VAL A 61 7.25 -6.96 26.27
C VAL A 61 6.79 -5.72 27.03
N PRO A 62 6.51 -5.80 28.35
CA PRO A 62 6.12 -4.63 29.13
C PRO A 62 7.25 -3.60 29.15
N GLN A 63 6.90 -2.31 29.11
CA GLN A 63 7.80 -1.18 29.29
C GLN A 63 7.25 -0.25 30.38
N GLU A 64 8.06 0.68 30.88
CA GLU A 64 7.64 1.59 31.97
C GLU A 64 6.38 2.41 31.63
N ARG A 65 6.18 2.76 30.35
CA ARG A 65 5.07 3.63 29.90
C ARG A 65 4.05 2.95 29.00
N ASP A 66 4.43 1.90 28.29
CA ASP A 66 3.59 1.24 27.28
C ASP A 66 4.05 -0.22 27.09
N SER A 67 3.64 -0.87 26.02
CA SER A 67 4.07 -2.22 25.64
C SER A 67 4.81 -2.19 24.30
N LEU A 68 5.91 -2.95 24.22
CA LEU A 68 6.58 -3.26 22.97
C LEU A 68 5.93 -4.51 22.37
N TRP A 69 5.39 -4.39 21.17
CA TRP A 69 4.79 -5.49 20.41
C TRP A 69 5.77 -5.97 19.36
N ILE A 70 6.06 -7.27 19.36
CA ILE A 70 7.10 -7.86 18.50
C ILE A 70 6.46 -8.91 17.58
N GLU A 71 6.52 -8.65 16.27
CA GLU A 71 6.25 -9.64 15.23
C GLU A 71 7.44 -10.60 15.13
N CYS A 72 7.19 -11.89 15.34
CA CYS A 72 8.25 -12.91 15.42
C CYS A 72 8.41 -13.74 14.14
N THR A 73 7.48 -13.62 13.20
CA THR A 73 7.35 -14.50 12.02
C THR A 73 7.83 -13.83 10.74
N ASN A 74 7.97 -12.51 10.76
CA ASN A 74 8.52 -11.75 9.65
C ASN A 74 9.67 -10.86 10.15
N ALA A 75 10.89 -11.34 9.92
CA ALA A 75 12.13 -10.71 10.37
C ALA A 75 12.43 -9.37 9.69
N PHE A 76 11.69 -8.99 8.65
CA PHE A 76 11.87 -7.72 7.95
C PHE A 76 11.20 -6.54 8.64
N TYR A 77 10.16 -6.80 9.44
CA TYR A 77 9.51 -5.72 10.18
C TYR A 77 10.48 -5.07 11.18
N PRO A 78 10.49 -3.73 11.31
CA PRO A 78 11.21 -3.07 12.39
C PRO A 78 10.75 -3.58 13.76
N LEU A 79 11.67 -3.66 14.73
CA LEU A 79 11.32 -4.03 16.10
C LEU A 79 10.31 -3.01 16.66
N GLY A 80 9.20 -3.50 17.23
CA GLY A 80 8.15 -2.65 17.79
C GLY A 80 7.15 -2.10 16.78
N TYR A 81 7.31 -2.42 15.49
CA TYR A 81 6.36 -2.02 14.46
C TYR A 81 5.12 -2.92 14.45
N ILE A 82 3.95 -2.31 14.53
CA ILE A 82 2.66 -2.99 14.45
C ILE A 82 2.17 -2.87 13.00
N HIS A 83 2.24 -3.98 12.26
CA HIS A 83 1.89 -4.02 10.85
C HIS A 83 0.37 -3.95 10.60
N GLN A 84 0.01 -3.71 9.34
CA GLN A 84 -1.37 -3.43 8.92
C GLN A 84 -2.39 -4.46 9.42
N ASP A 85 -2.06 -5.75 9.32
CA ASP A 85 -3.00 -6.84 9.62
C ASP A 85 -3.32 -7.03 11.10
N ILE A 86 -2.57 -6.41 12.03
CA ILE A 86 -2.79 -6.54 13.48
C ILE A 86 -3.01 -5.21 14.18
N SER A 87 -2.88 -4.09 13.46
CA SER A 87 -3.04 -2.76 14.03
C SER A 87 -4.47 -2.52 14.53
N GLY A 88 -4.60 -2.11 15.79
CA GLY A 88 -5.91 -1.90 16.42
C GLY A 88 -6.70 -3.19 16.68
N HIS A 89 -6.12 -4.38 16.48
CA HIS A 89 -6.79 -5.66 16.75
C HIS A 89 -6.77 -5.99 18.25
N GLN A 90 -7.77 -6.74 18.69
CA GLN A 90 -7.77 -7.35 20.00
C GLN A 90 -6.85 -8.56 20.05
N ALA A 91 -6.22 -8.75 21.21
CA ALA A 91 -5.28 -9.82 21.46
C ALA A 91 -5.44 -10.37 22.88
N VAL A 92 -5.10 -11.64 23.07
CA VAL A 92 -5.09 -12.29 24.38
C VAL A 92 -3.64 -12.45 24.83
N ILE A 93 -3.26 -11.71 25.86
CA ILE A 93 -1.97 -11.87 26.54
C ILE A 93 -2.07 -13.09 27.45
N VAL A 94 -1.16 -14.06 27.28
CA VAL A 94 -1.09 -15.26 28.11
C VAL A 94 -0.09 -15.04 29.25
N SER A 95 -0.60 -15.06 30.47
CA SER A 95 0.20 -14.90 31.70
C SER A 95 -0.03 -16.07 32.67
N LYS A 96 0.71 -16.11 33.77
CA LYS A 96 0.54 -17.12 34.83
C LYS A 96 -0.84 -17.03 35.50
N ASP A 97 -1.42 -15.82 35.54
CA ASP A 97 -2.72 -15.55 36.16
C ASP A 97 -3.89 -15.74 35.18
N GLY A 98 -3.60 -16.20 33.95
CA GLY A 98 -4.58 -16.44 32.89
C GLY A 98 -4.43 -15.51 31.69
N GLY A 99 -5.47 -15.49 30.86
CA GLY A 99 -5.54 -14.70 29.63
C GLY A 99 -6.14 -13.32 29.87
N LYS A 100 -5.48 -12.26 29.36
CA LYS A 100 -6.00 -10.89 29.40
C LYS A 100 -6.29 -10.39 27.99
N LEU A 101 -7.55 -10.03 27.72
CA LEU A 101 -7.94 -9.40 26.47
C LEU A 101 -7.51 -7.92 26.48
N VAL A 102 -6.78 -7.50 25.45
CA VAL A 102 -6.29 -6.14 25.24
C VAL A 102 -6.48 -5.73 23.78
N ARG A 103 -6.29 -4.45 23.47
CA ARG A 103 -6.26 -3.96 22.08
C ARG A 103 -4.89 -3.35 21.80
N LEU A 104 -4.29 -3.73 20.67
CA LEU A 104 -3.03 -3.14 20.23
C LEU A 104 -3.24 -1.66 19.86
N PRO A 105 -2.20 -0.82 19.98
CA PRO A 105 -2.21 0.52 19.42
C PRO A 105 -2.61 0.50 17.94
N GLU A 106 -3.48 1.44 17.58
CA GLU A 106 -3.89 1.63 16.20
C GLU A 106 -2.97 2.67 15.56
N ALA A 107 -2.40 2.32 14.41
CA ALA A 107 -1.56 3.24 13.67
C ALA A 107 -2.39 4.44 13.22
N VAL A 108 -1.80 5.64 13.33
CA VAL A 108 -2.50 6.88 12.99
C VAL A 108 -2.67 6.96 11.48
N ASP A 109 -3.90 6.84 11.01
CA ASP A 109 -4.31 6.84 9.60
C ASP A 109 -3.62 7.92 8.74
N LYS A 110 -3.32 9.09 9.30
CA LYS A 110 -2.67 10.22 8.59
C LYS A 110 -1.19 9.98 8.24
N LYS A 111 -0.53 8.98 8.84
CA LYS A 111 0.89 8.68 8.57
C LYS A 111 1.06 7.77 7.37
N HIS A 112 0.04 6.97 7.03
CA HIS A 112 0.05 6.06 5.90
C HIS A 112 -0.17 6.87 4.64
N ARG A 113 0.79 6.86 3.73
CA ARG A 113 0.66 7.60 2.48
C ARG A 113 1.55 7.10 1.37
N ILE A 114 1.06 7.33 0.17
CA ILE A 114 1.74 7.16 -1.10
C ILE A 114 2.02 8.55 -1.68
N GLN A 115 3.27 8.79 -2.09
CA GLN A 115 3.64 10.01 -2.82
C GLN A 115 4.43 9.64 -4.06
N ASP A 116 3.84 9.83 -5.23
CA ASP A 116 4.45 9.54 -6.53
C ASP A 116 4.74 10.85 -7.29
N SER A 117 5.97 10.98 -7.78
CA SER A 117 6.41 12.03 -8.69
C SER A 117 6.90 11.36 -9.97
N ILE A 118 6.22 11.64 -11.07
CA ILE A 118 6.41 11.00 -12.36
C ILE A 118 6.80 12.07 -13.38
N SER A 119 7.88 11.85 -14.11
CA SER A 119 8.29 12.67 -15.25
C SER A 119 8.19 11.85 -16.52
N VAL A 120 7.40 12.31 -17.48
CA VAL A 120 7.15 11.68 -18.77
C VAL A 120 7.70 12.59 -19.86
N LYS A 121 8.81 12.21 -20.49
CA LYS A 121 9.35 12.90 -21.66
C LYS A 121 8.83 12.22 -22.92
N ILE A 122 7.96 12.90 -23.65
CA ILE A 122 7.45 12.43 -24.94
C ILE A 122 8.48 12.74 -26.03
N ASN A 123 8.77 11.77 -26.88
CA ASN A 123 9.67 11.92 -28.02
C ASN A 123 8.87 12.25 -29.31
N PRO A 124 9.53 12.76 -30.37
CA PRO A 124 8.87 13.11 -31.64
C PRO A 124 8.07 11.99 -32.32
N ASP A 125 8.42 10.73 -32.06
CA ASP A 125 7.76 9.51 -32.56
C ASP A 125 6.69 8.95 -31.60
N PHE A 126 6.33 9.72 -30.57
CA PHE A 126 5.44 9.33 -29.47
C PHE A 126 5.96 8.16 -28.61
N SER A 127 7.23 7.77 -28.72
CA SER A 127 7.87 6.99 -27.63
C SER A 127 8.05 7.88 -26.40
N ALA A 128 8.28 7.28 -25.24
CA ALA A 128 8.44 8.02 -24.00
C ALA A 128 9.58 7.49 -23.13
N ASN A 129 10.27 8.41 -22.47
CA ASN A 129 11.16 8.12 -21.35
C ASN A 129 10.44 8.54 -20.07
N ILE A 130 10.40 7.66 -19.08
CA ILE A 130 9.62 7.86 -17.85
C ILE A 130 10.54 7.69 -16.66
N GLU A 131 10.49 8.65 -15.74
CA GLU A 131 11.14 8.54 -14.43
C GLU A 131 10.07 8.61 -13.34
N ILE A 132 10.12 7.65 -12.41
CA ILE A 132 9.21 7.55 -11.29
C ILE A 132 10.03 7.66 -10.01
N LYS A 133 9.62 8.55 -9.12
CA LYS A 133 10.09 8.63 -7.74
C LYS A 133 8.89 8.42 -6.83
N SER A 134 8.90 7.36 -6.03
CA SER A 134 7.83 7.06 -5.08
C SER A 134 8.35 7.01 -3.65
N ILE A 135 7.54 7.52 -2.72
CA ILE A 135 7.72 7.36 -1.28
C ILE A 135 6.48 6.64 -0.74
N ARG A 136 6.73 5.53 -0.06
CA ARG A 136 5.70 4.72 0.60
C ARG A 136 5.96 4.75 2.10
N LYS A 137 4.96 5.10 2.91
CA LYS A 137 5.12 5.22 4.36
C LYS A 137 4.23 4.25 5.12
N MET A 138 4.75 3.72 6.23
CA MET A 138 4.04 2.83 7.15
C MET A 138 3.50 1.60 6.39
N PHE A 139 2.21 1.30 6.47
CA PHE A 139 1.56 0.15 5.82
C PHE A 139 1.89 0.08 4.31
N GLU A 140 1.93 1.22 3.63
CA GLU A 140 2.27 1.28 2.19
C GLU A 140 3.69 0.79 1.87
N SER A 141 4.60 0.82 2.85
CA SER A 141 5.98 0.35 2.68
C SER A 141 6.11 -1.16 2.86
N GLU A 142 5.11 -1.83 3.44
CA GLU A 142 5.17 -3.27 3.77
C GLU A 142 5.33 -4.14 2.51
N HIS A 143 4.80 -3.69 1.36
CA HIS A 143 4.98 -4.35 0.07
C HIS A 143 6.46 -4.49 -0.36
N PHE A 144 7.36 -3.67 0.21
CA PHE A 144 8.78 -3.63 -0.11
C PHE A 144 9.65 -4.33 0.95
N LEU A 145 9.05 -4.98 1.95
CA LEU A 145 9.77 -5.79 2.93
C LEU A 145 10.59 -6.89 2.24
N GLY A 146 11.86 -7.00 2.61
CA GLY A 146 12.79 -7.98 2.06
C GLY A 146 13.04 -7.87 0.56
N PHE A 147 12.70 -6.73 -0.06
CA PHE A 147 12.90 -6.53 -1.50
C PHE A 147 14.35 -6.76 -1.92
N ASP A 148 15.30 -6.30 -1.10
CA ASP A 148 16.74 -6.44 -1.31
C ASP A 148 17.25 -7.88 -1.23
N GLN A 149 16.49 -8.77 -0.60
CA GLN A 149 16.82 -10.20 -0.48
C GLN A 149 16.23 -11.06 -1.61
N ARG A 150 15.35 -10.51 -2.44
CA ARG A 150 14.76 -11.23 -3.59
C ARG A 150 15.81 -11.44 -4.69
N ALA A 151 15.63 -12.48 -5.50
CA ALA A 151 16.48 -12.69 -6.66
C ALA A 151 16.30 -11.53 -7.68
N SER A 152 17.34 -11.24 -8.48
CA SER A 152 17.32 -10.09 -9.40
C SER A 152 16.17 -10.10 -10.41
N ASN A 153 15.79 -11.28 -10.90
CA ASN A 153 14.62 -11.45 -11.76
C ASN A 153 13.31 -11.14 -11.01
N GLU A 154 13.15 -11.62 -9.78
CA GLU A 154 11.96 -11.35 -8.95
C GLU A 154 11.86 -9.86 -8.58
N GLN A 155 12.98 -9.20 -8.30
CA GLN A 155 13.03 -7.75 -8.10
C GLN A 155 12.56 -7.01 -9.35
N THR A 156 13.06 -7.43 -10.52
CA THR A 156 12.68 -6.83 -11.81
C THR A 156 11.20 -7.04 -12.09
N ASP A 157 10.68 -8.25 -11.89
CA ASP A 157 9.26 -8.57 -12.11
C ASP A 157 8.34 -7.80 -11.15
N PHE A 158 8.72 -7.69 -9.88
CA PHE A 158 8.00 -6.85 -8.93
C PHE A 158 7.97 -5.37 -9.35
N ILE A 159 9.07 -4.84 -9.89
CA ILE A 159 9.10 -3.47 -10.42
C ILE A 159 8.25 -3.33 -11.69
N ARG A 160 8.16 -4.37 -12.53
CA ARG A 160 7.29 -4.37 -13.72
C ARG A 160 5.82 -4.29 -13.34
N GLU A 161 5.39 -4.92 -12.24
CA GLU A 161 4.00 -4.85 -11.77
C GLU A 161 3.57 -3.42 -11.41
N TYR A 162 4.53 -2.53 -11.14
CA TYR A 162 4.28 -1.14 -10.75
C TYR A 162 3.81 -0.23 -11.90
N ILE A 163 4.07 -0.60 -13.15
CA ILE A 163 3.74 0.19 -14.33
C ILE A 163 2.57 -0.41 -15.11
N LYS A 164 1.71 0.48 -15.63
CA LYS A 164 0.52 0.11 -16.43
C LYS A 164 0.81 0.02 -17.93
N LEU A 165 2.07 0.15 -18.31
CA LEU A 165 2.47 0.27 -19.70
C LEU A 165 2.88 -1.08 -20.25
N ASN A 166 2.14 -1.56 -21.25
CA ASN A 166 2.53 -2.74 -22.00
C ASN A 166 3.87 -2.48 -22.70
N HIS A 167 4.78 -3.46 -22.67
CA HIS A 167 6.07 -3.40 -23.37
C HIS A 167 6.97 -2.20 -22.99
N ALA A 168 6.95 -1.79 -21.72
CA ALA A 168 7.94 -0.84 -21.22
C ALA A 168 9.20 -1.56 -20.73
N ASP A 169 10.35 -1.08 -21.18
CA ASP A 169 11.66 -1.59 -20.83
C ASP A 169 12.18 -0.84 -19.59
N ILE A 170 12.42 -1.59 -18.52
CA ILE A 170 13.10 -1.05 -17.33
C ILE A 170 14.55 -0.74 -17.71
N SER A 171 14.91 0.54 -17.70
CA SER A 171 16.29 0.97 -17.92
C SER A 171 17.12 0.87 -16.63
N ASN A 172 16.53 1.23 -15.50
CA ASN A 172 17.17 1.15 -14.19
C ASN A 172 16.12 1.22 -13.08
N TYR A 173 16.43 0.64 -11.91
CA TYR A 173 15.62 0.83 -10.70
C TYR A 173 16.50 0.84 -9.44
N LYS A 174 15.99 1.50 -8.40
CA LYS A 174 16.56 1.47 -7.06
C LYS A 174 15.42 1.51 -6.05
N VAL A 175 15.43 0.56 -5.12
CA VAL A 175 14.53 0.53 -3.97
C VAL A 175 15.38 0.63 -2.71
N LEU A 176 14.98 1.50 -1.79
CA LEU A 176 15.56 1.62 -0.46
C LEU A 176 14.45 1.48 0.58
N TYR A 177 14.42 0.35 1.27
CA TYR A 177 13.57 0.16 2.44
C TYR A 177 14.29 0.68 3.69
N LYS A 178 13.61 1.53 4.47
CA LYS A 178 14.12 2.10 5.72
C LYS A 178 13.43 1.45 6.90
N ARG A 179 14.18 0.58 7.59
CA ARG A 179 13.72 -0.16 8.78
C ARG A 179 13.83 0.70 10.04
N GLU A 180 12.99 1.73 10.12
CA GLU A 180 12.90 2.67 11.24
C GLU A 180 11.60 2.46 12.02
N LYS A 181 11.40 3.18 13.14
CA LYS A 181 10.16 3.11 13.94
C LYS A 181 8.91 3.40 13.09
N GLU A 182 9.03 4.32 12.14
CA GLU A 182 8.03 4.58 11.10
C GLU A 182 8.64 4.14 9.77
N PRO A 183 8.41 2.88 9.34
CA PRO A 183 9.06 2.36 8.16
C PRO A 183 8.64 3.12 6.90
N SER A 184 9.55 3.15 5.94
CA SER A 184 9.27 3.73 4.63
C SER A 184 10.06 3.05 3.53
N ALA A 185 9.58 3.16 2.29
CA ALA A 185 10.32 2.75 1.11
C ALA A 185 10.45 3.93 0.15
N GLU A 186 11.66 4.13 -0.38
CA GLU A 186 11.93 5.05 -1.49
C GLU A 186 12.21 4.24 -2.75
N ILE A 187 11.46 4.52 -3.81
CA ILE A 187 11.54 3.82 -5.08
C ILE A 187 11.93 4.83 -6.15
N LYS A 188 12.91 4.49 -6.97
CA LYS A 188 13.29 5.24 -8.17
C LYS A 188 13.33 4.27 -9.33
N VAL A 189 12.59 4.56 -10.40
CA VAL A 189 12.57 3.71 -11.59
C VAL A 189 12.62 4.55 -12.85
N SER A 190 13.38 4.09 -13.83
CA SER A 190 13.46 4.66 -15.16
C SER A 190 12.99 3.62 -16.18
N PHE A 191 12.02 4.00 -17.01
CA PHE A 191 11.48 3.17 -18.07
C PHE A 191 11.59 3.86 -19.43
N LYS A 192 11.67 3.05 -20.48
CA LYS A 192 11.48 3.48 -21.85
C LYS A 192 10.32 2.69 -22.45
N THR A 193 9.51 3.33 -23.28
CA THR A 193 8.45 2.62 -24.00
C THR A 193 8.25 3.21 -25.39
N ASN A 194 8.06 2.33 -26.36
CA ASN A 194 7.63 2.70 -27.70
C ASN A 194 6.09 2.76 -27.80
N GLN A 195 5.37 2.36 -26.76
CA GLN A 195 3.91 2.30 -26.68
C GLN A 195 3.41 3.00 -25.41
N TYR A 196 3.69 4.30 -25.28
CA TYR A 196 3.22 5.09 -24.14
C TYR A 196 1.67 5.11 -24.03
N GLY A 197 0.99 5.04 -25.16
CA GLY A 197 -0.46 4.97 -25.25
C GLY A 197 -0.88 4.63 -26.67
N ASN A 198 -2.18 4.78 -26.97
CA ASN A 198 -2.70 4.46 -28.29
C ASN A 198 -2.24 5.51 -29.31
N LYS A 199 -1.63 5.05 -30.41
CA LYS A 199 -1.09 5.91 -31.47
C LYS A 199 -1.95 5.81 -32.72
N THR A 200 -2.15 6.93 -33.40
CA THR A 200 -2.56 6.98 -34.80
C THR A 200 -1.42 7.57 -35.64
N ALA A 201 -1.63 7.81 -36.93
CA ALA A 201 -0.61 8.43 -37.80
C ALA A 201 -0.10 9.78 -37.25
N ASN A 202 -0.98 10.59 -36.67
CA ASN A 202 -0.67 11.94 -36.22
C ASN A 202 -1.03 12.24 -34.76
N ARG A 203 -1.62 11.29 -34.01
CA ARG A 203 -2.01 11.50 -32.61
C ARG A 203 -1.49 10.43 -31.66
N LEU A 204 -1.33 10.83 -30.40
CA LEU A 204 -1.10 9.96 -29.26
C LEU A 204 -2.18 10.22 -28.21
N PHE A 205 -2.86 9.17 -27.78
CA PHE A 205 -3.72 9.12 -26.60
C PHE A 205 -2.94 8.47 -25.47
N GLY A 206 -2.25 9.30 -24.68
CA GLY A 206 -1.37 8.86 -23.60
C GLY A 206 -2.09 8.87 -22.25
N PRO A 207 -1.90 7.87 -21.37
CA PRO A 207 -2.47 7.89 -20.04
C PRO A 207 -1.90 9.05 -19.22
N VAL A 208 -2.74 9.69 -18.41
CA VAL A 208 -2.29 10.72 -17.45
C VAL A 208 -1.44 10.11 -16.33
N ASN A 209 -1.76 8.88 -15.93
CA ASN A 209 -0.99 8.12 -14.95
C ASN A 209 -0.44 6.83 -15.59
N PRO A 210 0.89 6.70 -15.77
CA PRO A 210 1.51 5.49 -16.30
C PRO A 210 1.72 4.37 -15.28
N THR A 211 1.42 4.57 -13.99
CA THR A 211 1.56 3.51 -12.95
C THR A 211 0.33 2.62 -12.89
N LYS A 212 0.52 1.34 -12.57
CA LYS A 212 -0.59 0.42 -12.33
C LYS A 212 -1.18 0.72 -10.96
N ILE A 213 -2.50 0.80 -10.89
CA ILE A 213 -3.24 0.90 -9.63
C ILE A 213 -4.46 0.00 -9.77
N GLU A 214 -4.61 -0.90 -8.82
CA GLU A 214 -5.73 -1.85 -8.79
C GLU A 214 -6.75 -1.36 -7.77
N PHE A 215 -7.84 -0.79 -8.25
CA PHE A 215 -9.06 -0.71 -7.48
C PHE A 215 -10.03 -1.74 -8.03
N SER A 216 -10.43 -2.71 -7.20
CA SER A 216 -11.59 -3.52 -7.53
C SER A 216 -12.81 -2.61 -7.40
N ILE A 217 -13.46 -2.33 -8.52
CA ILE A 217 -14.74 -1.59 -8.53
C ILE A 217 -15.85 -2.63 -8.42
N PRO A 218 -16.59 -2.66 -7.31
CA PRO A 218 -17.73 -3.54 -7.20
C PRO A 218 -18.82 -3.17 -8.21
N GLU A 219 -19.61 -4.15 -8.64
CA GLU A 219 -20.77 -3.89 -9.48
C GLU A 219 -21.76 -2.96 -8.77
N SER A 220 -22.25 -1.96 -9.50
CA SER A 220 -23.42 -1.16 -9.08
C SER A 220 -24.71 -1.96 -9.28
N ASN A 221 -25.73 -1.72 -8.44
CA ASN A 221 -27.05 -2.35 -8.50
C ASN A 221 -27.15 -3.82 -8.05
N THR A 222 -26.36 -4.22 -7.05
CA THR A 222 -26.64 -5.45 -6.29
C THR A 222 -27.52 -5.13 -5.10
N GLU A 223 -28.51 -5.98 -4.79
CA GLU A 223 -29.24 -5.90 -3.53
C GLU A 223 -28.27 -6.21 -2.38
N ARG A 224 -27.72 -5.15 -1.78
CA ARG A 224 -26.74 -5.29 -0.71
C ARG A 224 -27.45 -5.52 0.61
N VAL A 225 -27.20 -6.65 1.26
CA VAL A 225 -27.73 -6.97 2.59
C VAL A 225 -26.79 -6.63 3.74
N ASN A 226 -25.47 -6.62 3.48
CA ASN A 226 -24.42 -6.38 4.47
C ASN A 226 -23.91 -4.93 4.44
N PRO A 227 -23.45 -4.38 5.58
CA PRO A 227 -22.80 -3.07 5.60
C PRO A 227 -21.57 -3.00 4.69
N ILE A 228 -21.11 -1.79 4.43
CA ILE A 228 -19.86 -1.53 3.73
C ILE A 228 -18.75 -1.47 4.78
N LYS A 229 -17.73 -2.31 4.64
CA LYS A 229 -16.53 -2.28 5.48
C LYS A 229 -15.36 -1.80 4.63
N ILE A 230 -14.83 -0.63 4.95
CA ILE A 230 -13.55 -0.15 4.44
C ILE A 230 -12.52 -0.43 5.54
N GLY A 231 -11.67 -1.44 5.32
CA GLY A 231 -10.75 -1.92 6.34
C GLY A 231 -9.64 -0.94 6.70
N PHE A 232 -9.22 -0.12 5.73
CA PHE A 232 -8.04 0.73 5.86
C PHE A 232 -8.25 2.08 5.18
N THR A 233 -7.58 3.10 5.73
CA THR A 233 -7.54 4.42 5.13
C THR A 233 -6.51 4.40 4.00
N HIS A 234 -6.84 5.00 2.85
CA HIS A 234 -5.93 5.14 1.71
C HIS A 234 -5.62 6.61 1.50
N ASN A 235 -4.35 7.02 1.52
CA ASN A 235 -3.95 8.39 1.23
C ASN A 235 -2.88 8.41 0.14
N GLN A 236 -3.17 9.02 -0.98
CA GLN A 236 -2.28 9.01 -2.13
C GLN A 236 -2.20 10.37 -2.80
N THR A 237 -0.99 10.74 -3.22
CA THR A 237 -0.73 11.89 -4.08
C THR A 237 0.15 11.46 -5.23
N ILE A 238 -0.31 11.72 -6.45
CA ILE A 238 0.45 11.48 -7.68
C ILE A 238 0.58 12.81 -8.42
N ILE A 239 1.80 13.15 -8.81
CA ILE A 239 2.10 14.28 -9.67
C ILE A 239 2.81 13.76 -10.89
N THR A 240 2.19 13.89 -12.06
CA THR A 240 2.78 13.52 -13.36
C THR A 240 3.08 14.78 -14.16
N GLU A 241 4.33 14.97 -14.51
CA GLU A 241 4.79 16.04 -15.39
C GLU A 241 5.11 15.47 -16.77
N PHE A 242 4.49 16.04 -17.80
CA PHE A 242 4.74 15.69 -19.19
C PHE A 242 5.58 16.78 -19.85
N LEU A 243 6.69 16.40 -20.48
CA LEU A 243 7.50 17.27 -21.33
C LEU A 243 7.20 16.96 -22.80
N ILE A 244 6.71 17.97 -23.53
CA ILE A 244 6.23 17.84 -24.90
C ILE A 244 7.26 18.49 -25.85
N PRO A 245 7.69 17.82 -26.93
CA PRO A 245 8.67 18.39 -27.86
C PRO A 245 8.03 19.42 -28.80
N ASP A 246 8.87 20.16 -29.54
CA ASP A 246 8.41 21.30 -30.34
C ASP A 246 7.47 20.94 -31.48
N ASN A 247 7.69 19.78 -32.09
CA ASN A 247 6.94 19.23 -33.22
C ASN A 247 5.59 18.59 -32.82
N ILE A 248 5.23 18.64 -31.55
CA ILE A 248 3.96 18.13 -31.01
C ILE A 248 3.20 19.27 -30.34
N GLU A 249 1.89 19.31 -30.55
CA GLU A 249 0.93 20.19 -29.88
C GLU A 249 0.03 19.41 -28.92
N ILE A 250 -0.48 20.11 -27.90
CA ILE A 250 -1.45 19.57 -26.95
C ILE A 250 -2.83 19.80 -27.57
N GLU A 251 -3.51 18.74 -27.98
CA GLU A 251 -4.81 18.83 -28.65
C GLU A 251 -5.96 18.88 -27.65
N SER A 252 -5.90 18.04 -26.61
CA SER A 252 -6.86 18.10 -25.51
C SER A 252 -6.31 17.48 -24.22
N VAL A 253 -6.84 17.94 -23.09
CA VAL A 253 -6.61 17.36 -21.77
C VAL A 253 -7.94 17.05 -21.08
N PRO A 254 -7.98 16.07 -20.18
CA PRO A 254 -9.13 15.80 -19.33
C PRO A 254 -9.56 17.01 -18.51
N LYS A 255 -10.83 17.02 -18.09
CA LYS A 255 -11.37 18.07 -17.21
C LYS A 255 -10.95 17.83 -15.77
N ASN A 256 -10.78 18.93 -15.03
CA ASN A 256 -10.53 18.89 -13.59
C ASN A 256 -11.75 18.36 -12.84
N ILE A 257 -11.52 17.57 -11.79
CA ILE A 257 -12.55 16.98 -10.94
C ILE A 257 -12.18 17.26 -9.48
N VAL A 258 -13.14 17.76 -8.71
CA VAL A 258 -13.06 17.82 -7.25
C VAL A 258 -14.32 17.17 -6.72
N TYR A 259 -14.15 16.12 -5.92
CA TYR A 259 -15.25 15.36 -5.38
C TYR A 259 -14.95 14.93 -3.94
N SER A 260 -15.96 14.96 -3.07
CA SER A 260 -15.84 14.45 -1.72
C SER A 260 -17.19 13.99 -1.18
N ASN A 261 -17.15 12.94 -0.37
CA ASN A 261 -18.27 12.45 0.42
C ASN A 261 -17.76 11.80 1.71
N LYS A 262 -18.64 11.12 2.47
CA LYS A 262 -18.28 10.43 3.72
C LYS A 262 -17.21 9.36 3.55
N PHE A 263 -17.13 8.73 2.38
CA PHE A 263 -16.13 7.70 2.10
C PHE A 263 -14.76 8.25 1.77
N GLY A 264 -14.65 9.52 1.36
CA GLY A 264 -13.37 10.08 0.97
C GLY A 264 -13.43 11.33 0.08
N SER A 265 -12.34 11.56 -0.64
CA SER A 265 -12.17 12.68 -1.56
C SER A 265 -11.25 12.34 -2.73
N LEU A 266 -11.53 12.95 -3.88
CA LEU A 266 -10.70 12.96 -5.08
C LEU A 266 -10.46 14.42 -5.51
N VAL A 267 -9.20 14.77 -5.74
CA VAL A 267 -8.80 15.97 -6.46
C VAL A 267 -8.00 15.55 -7.68
N PHE A 268 -8.54 15.82 -8.86
CA PHE A 268 -7.87 15.63 -10.14
C PHE A 268 -7.74 16.98 -10.84
N ASN A 269 -6.51 17.44 -11.02
CA ASN A 269 -6.23 18.74 -11.64
C ASN A 269 -5.16 18.57 -12.72
N ILE A 270 -5.40 19.18 -13.88
CA ILE A 270 -4.45 19.30 -14.97
C ILE A 270 -4.17 20.79 -15.23
N GLU A 271 -2.89 21.14 -15.19
CA GLU A 271 -2.36 22.45 -15.55
C GLU A 271 -1.60 22.34 -16.88
N VAL A 272 -1.94 23.18 -17.85
CA VAL A 272 -1.31 23.20 -19.19
C VAL A 272 -0.45 24.46 -19.33
N GLY A 273 0.84 24.26 -19.56
CA GLY A 273 1.78 25.30 -19.99
C GLY A 273 2.17 25.15 -21.47
N THR A 274 3.13 25.94 -21.95
CA THR A 274 3.50 25.97 -23.38
C THR A 274 3.99 24.62 -23.94
N LYS A 275 4.81 23.89 -23.17
CA LYS A 275 5.41 22.59 -23.55
C LYS A 275 5.41 21.60 -22.38
N LYS A 276 4.55 21.84 -21.40
CA LYS A 276 4.46 21.06 -20.18
C LYS A 276 2.99 20.84 -19.81
N ILE A 277 2.66 19.64 -19.38
CA ILE A 277 1.39 19.34 -18.69
C ILE A 277 1.74 18.85 -17.29
N THR A 278 1.07 19.37 -16.28
CA THR A 278 1.19 18.87 -14.90
C THR A 278 -0.15 18.33 -14.46
N ALA A 279 -0.24 17.02 -14.25
CA ALA A 279 -1.40 16.38 -13.67
C ALA A 279 -1.17 16.07 -12.20
N ARG A 280 -2.15 16.37 -11.35
CA ARG A 280 -2.15 16.10 -9.92
C ARG A 280 -3.39 15.29 -9.56
N ILE A 281 -3.19 14.12 -8.98
CA ILE A 281 -4.23 13.24 -8.43
C ILE A 281 -4.01 13.14 -6.92
N ILE A 282 -4.97 13.58 -6.11
CA ILE A 282 -4.96 13.41 -4.66
C ILE A 282 -6.20 12.60 -4.27
N ILE A 283 -6.00 11.49 -3.57
CA ILE A 283 -7.06 10.59 -3.14
C ILE A 283 -6.93 10.36 -1.63
N ASN A 284 -8.07 10.46 -0.95
CA ASN A 284 -8.21 10.02 0.44
C ASN A 284 -9.45 9.11 0.51
N ILE A 285 -9.32 7.92 1.06
CA ILE A 285 -10.43 7.02 1.39
C ILE A 285 -10.44 6.79 2.89
N ASN A 286 -11.58 7.00 3.52
CA ASN A 286 -11.76 6.87 4.96
C ASN A 286 -12.15 5.43 5.31
N ARG A 287 -11.38 4.79 6.18
CA ARG A 287 -11.81 3.53 6.81
C ARG A 287 -13.11 3.69 7.57
N GLY A 288 -13.88 2.62 7.71
CA GLY A 288 -15.09 2.65 8.51
C GLY A 288 -16.10 1.57 8.17
N PHE A 289 -17.16 1.54 8.98
CA PHE A 289 -18.37 0.77 8.73
C PHE A 289 -19.49 1.74 8.33
N TYR A 290 -20.04 1.54 7.14
CA TYR A 290 -21.07 2.41 6.58
C TYR A 290 -22.34 1.62 6.28
N SER A 291 -23.48 2.32 6.19
CA SER A 291 -24.75 1.68 5.87
C SER A 291 -24.69 1.01 4.51
N LYS A 292 -25.41 -0.11 4.36
CA LYS A 292 -25.62 -0.76 3.07
C LYS A 292 -26.31 0.17 2.06
N ASP A 293 -27.12 1.11 2.55
CA ASP A 293 -27.89 2.05 1.71
C ASP A 293 -26.98 3.06 0.98
N ASP A 294 -25.75 3.24 1.48
CA ASP A 294 -24.77 4.17 0.92
C ASP A 294 -23.92 3.55 -0.21
N TYR A 295 -24.25 2.32 -0.63
CA TYR A 295 -23.42 1.53 -1.54
C TYR A 295 -23.24 2.17 -2.92
N ASN A 296 -24.30 2.77 -3.47
CA ASN A 296 -24.19 3.44 -4.76
C ASN A 296 -23.28 4.67 -4.70
N GLU A 297 -23.27 5.38 -3.58
CA GLU A 297 -22.37 6.52 -3.35
C GLU A 297 -20.91 6.05 -3.15
N PHE A 298 -20.70 4.90 -2.50
CA PHE A 298 -19.39 4.25 -2.39
C PHE A 298 -18.85 3.80 -3.76
N VAL A 299 -19.67 3.11 -4.56
CA VAL A 299 -19.28 2.68 -5.91
C VAL A 299 -19.00 3.89 -6.80
N LYS A 300 -19.75 4.98 -6.64
CA LYS A 300 -19.52 6.22 -7.40
C LYS A 300 -18.13 6.81 -7.15
N ILE A 301 -17.70 6.95 -5.89
CA ILE A 301 -16.35 7.49 -5.61
C ILE A 301 -15.25 6.60 -6.18
N LEU A 302 -15.41 5.28 -6.13
CA LEU A 302 -14.45 4.35 -6.74
C LEU A 302 -14.39 4.49 -8.26
N LYS A 303 -15.54 4.66 -8.93
CA LYS A 303 -15.62 4.93 -10.37
C LYS A 303 -14.99 6.26 -10.74
N ASP A 304 -15.21 7.32 -9.96
CA ASP A 304 -14.62 8.63 -10.21
C ASP A 304 -13.09 8.58 -10.09
N ILE A 305 -12.57 7.85 -9.10
CA ILE A 305 -11.13 7.59 -8.92
C ILE A 305 -10.56 6.80 -10.10
N ASP A 306 -11.22 5.72 -10.50
CA ASP A 306 -10.79 4.90 -11.64
C ASP A 306 -10.79 5.71 -12.95
N ASN A 307 -11.82 6.52 -13.20
CA ASN A 307 -11.88 7.42 -14.34
C ASN A 307 -10.72 8.43 -14.35
N ALA A 308 -10.35 8.99 -13.18
CA ALA A 308 -9.20 9.89 -13.08
C ALA A 308 -7.88 9.17 -13.41
N TYR A 309 -7.72 7.91 -13.00
CA TYR A 309 -6.55 7.09 -13.35
C TYR A 309 -6.50 6.66 -14.81
N ASN A 310 -7.66 6.40 -15.41
CA ASN A 310 -7.80 6.02 -16.81
C ASN A 310 -7.87 7.22 -17.77
N SER A 311 -7.83 8.44 -17.23
CA SER A 311 -7.86 9.66 -18.03
C SER A 311 -6.66 9.74 -18.98
N VAL A 312 -6.89 10.27 -20.18
CA VAL A 312 -5.89 10.33 -21.25
C VAL A 312 -5.68 11.77 -21.74
N ILE A 313 -4.44 12.14 -22.02
CA ILE A 313 -4.11 13.34 -22.79
C ILE A 313 -4.10 13.01 -24.28
N CYS A 314 -4.50 13.97 -25.11
CA CYS A 314 -4.38 13.87 -26.56
C CYS A 314 -3.30 14.82 -27.06
N LEU A 315 -2.28 14.26 -27.70
CA LEU A 315 -1.17 14.98 -28.31
C LEU A 315 -1.19 14.77 -29.82
N LYS A 316 -0.84 15.80 -30.59
CA LYS A 316 -0.91 15.77 -32.06
C LYS A 316 0.38 16.28 -32.68
N LYS A 317 0.83 15.64 -33.76
CA LYS A 317 1.95 16.16 -34.57
C LYS A 317 1.50 17.43 -35.29
N LYS A 318 2.34 18.46 -35.24
CA LYS A 318 2.13 19.70 -35.99
C LYS A 318 2.15 19.49 -37.49
#